data_AF-A0A1M7QQW0-F1
#
_entry.id   AF-A0A1M7QQW0-F1
#
_cell.length_a   1.000
_cell.length_b   1.000
_cell.length_c   1.000
_cell.angle_alpha   90.00
_cell.angle_beta   90.00
_cell.angle_gamma   90.00
#
_symmetry.space_group_name_H-M   'P 1'
#
loop_
_entity.id
_entity.type
_entity.pdbx_description
1 polymer ?
#
loop_
_entity_poly.entity_id
_entity_poly.type
_entity_poly.pdbx_seq_one_letter_code
_entity_poly.pdbx_strand_id
1 'polypeptide(L)' 'MTDFLTPAERSERMSRIRGKDTKPELRLRSLLHARGLRYRLHAPALPGRPDLVFPKYRAVVFVHGCFWHGHLDCRI' A
#
# COMPACT_ATOMS: atom_id res chain seq x y z
N MET A 1 -15.37 -18.04 -10.31
CA MET A 1 -14.27 -18.82 -9.69
C MET A 1 -14.69 -19.12 -8.27
N THR A 2 -14.87 -20.39 -7.94
CA THR A 2 -15.34 -20.80 -6.60
C THR A 2 -14.19 -20.66 -5.62
N ASP A 3 -14.47 -20.11 -4.44
CA ASP A 3 -13.50 -20.03 -3.37
C ASP A 3 -13.07 -21.44 -2.94
N PHE A 4 -11.76 -21.69 -2.98
CA PHE A 4 -11.19 -22.98 -2.56
C PHE A 4 -10.97 -23.05 -1.04
N LEU A 5 -11.17 -21.93 -0.33
CA LEU A 5 -11.05 -21.84 1.11
C LEU A 5 -12.41 -22.06 1.79
N THR A 6 -12.38 -22.67 2.96
CA THR A 6 -13.53 -22.65 3.86
C THR A 6 -13.79 -21.22 4.38
N PRO A 7 -15.03 -20.89 4.82
CA PRO A 7 -15.33 -19.58 5.38
C PRO A 7 -14.43 -19.17 6.56
N ALA A 8 -14.03 -20.14 7.40
CA ALA A 8 -13.14 -19.91 8.52
C ALA A 8 -11.71 -19.55 8.06
N GLU A 9 -11.15 -20.29 7.10
CA GLU A 9 -9.82 -20.01 6.54
C GLU A 9 -9.77 -18.67 5.80
N ARG A 10 -10.85 -18.29 5.10
CA ARG A 10 -10.96 -16.97 4.50
C ARG A 10 -10.97 -15.88 5.56
N SER A 11 -11.81 -16.02 6.59
CA SER A 11 -11.90 -15.04 7.68
C SER A 11 -10.54 -14.83 8.35
N GLU A 12 -9.84 -15.92 8.65
CA GLU A 12 -8.49 -15.87 9.21
C GLU A 12 -7.51 -15.16 8.28
N ARG A 13 -7.43 -15.53 6.99
CA ARG A 13 -6.53 -14.86 6.03
C ARG A 13 -6.82 -13.37 5.90
N MET A 14 -8.09 -12.99 5.78
CA MET A 14 -8.50 -11.60 5.64
C MET A 14 -8.16 -10.79 6.90
N SER A 15 -8.30 -11.37 8.09
CA SER A 15 -7.93 -10.72 9.36
C SER A 15 -6.43 -10.38 9.46
N ARG A 16 -5.57 -11.09 8.73
CA ARG A 16 -4.12 -10.86 8.72
C ARG A 16 -3.69 -9.74 7.78
N ILE A 17 -4.58 -9.29 6.88
CA ILE A 17 -4.29 -8.23 5.91
C ILE A 17 -4.30 -6.89 6.64
N ARG A 18 -3.13 -6.26 6.74
CA ARG A 18 -2.95 -4.95 7.35
C ARG A 18 -3.13 -3.86 6.29
N GLY A 19 -3.86 -2.80 6.64
CA GLY A 19 -4.05 -1.62 5.77
C GLY A 19 -2.91 -0.60 5.80
N LYS A 20 -1.80 -0.89 6.50
CA LYS A 20 -0.61 -0.03 6.60
C LYS A 20 0.64 -0.84 6.87
N ASP A 21 1.80 -0.28 6.55
CA ASP A 21 3.10 -0.91 6.73
C ASP A 21 3.18 -2.26 6.02
N THR A 22 2.55 -2.34 4.84
CA THR A 22 2.62 -3.54 4.02
C THR A 22 4.05 -3.76 3.53
N LYS A 23 4.41 -5.01 3.21
CA LYS A 23 5.72 -5.35 2.66
C LYS A 23 6.15 -4.45 1.47
N PRO A 24 5.29 -4.17 0.47
CA PRO A 24 5.66 -3.25 -0.63
C PRO A 24 5.88 -1.81 -0.15
N GLU A 25 5.04 -1.29 0.76
CA GLU A 25 5.24 0.05 1.35
C GLU A 25 6.59 0.15 2.07
N LEU A 26 6.91 -0.81 2.94
CA LEU A 26 8.17 -0.83 3.70
C LEU A 26 9.39 -0.90 2.79
N ARG A 27 9.32 -1.71 1.73
CA ARG A 27 10.40 -1.83 0.74
C ARG A 27 10.60 -0.51 -0.01
N LEU A 28 9.52 0.13 -0.44
CA LEU A 28 9.57 1.42 -1.11
C LEU A 28 10.16 2.51 -0.18
N ARG A 29 9.70 2.55 1.07
CA ARG A 29 10.20 3.46 2.12
C ARG A 29 11.70 3.35 2.34
N SER A 30 12.21 2.12 2.43
CA SER A 30 13.65 1.85 2.58
C SER A 30 14.44 2.34 1.37
N LEU A 31 13.99 2.02 0.15
CA LEU A 31 14.66 2.42 -1.09
C LEU A 31 14.72 3.93 -1.28
N LEU A 32 13.62 4.64 -0.99
CA LEU A 32 13.56 6.09 -1.10
C LEU A 32 14.45 6.77 -0.08
N HIS A 33 14.46 6.26 1.16
CA HIS A 33 15.34 6.76 2.21
C HIS A 33 16.82 6.53 1.86
N ALA A 34 17.17 5.35 1.33
CA ALA A 34 18.52 5.04 0.87
C ALA A 34 18.98 5.95 -0.28
N ARG A 35 18.04 6.41 -1.13
CA ARG A 35 18.28 7.40 -2.19
C ARG A 35 18.31 8.86 -1.70
N GLY A 36 18.25 9.09 -0.38
CA GLY A 36 18.29 10.43 0.20
C GLY A 36 16.98 11.22 0.09
N LEU A 37 15.89 10.60 -0.37
CA LEU A 37 14.60 11.25 -0.46
C LEU A 37 13.94 11.27 0.92
N ARG A 38 13.70 12.46 1.45
CA ARG A 38 12.97 12.68 2.70
C ARG A 38 11.47 12.79 2.39
N TYR A 39 10.67 11.95 3.02
CA TYR A 39 9.22 11.93 2.92
C TYR A 39 8.58 12.05 4.30
N ARG A 40 7.32 12.48 4.32
CA ARG A 40 6.43 12.38 5.48
C ARG A 40 5.46 11.23 5.25
N LEU A 41 5.13 10.53 6.32
CA LEU A 41 4.17 9.44 6.34
C LEU A 41 2.86 9.96 6.91
N HIS A 42 1.76 9.44 6.39
CA HIS A 42 0.40 9.72 6.88
C HIS A 42 0.11 11.22 6.94
N ALA A 43 -0.23 11.81 5.81
CA ALA A 43 -0.77 13.17 5.76
C ALA A 43 -2.31 13.12 5.79
N PRO A 44 -2.96 13.08 6.98
CA PRO A 44 -4.42 13.06 7.08
C PRO A 44 -5.07 14.34 6.54
N ALA A 45 -4.29 15.41 6.43
CA ALA A 45 -4.73 16.69 5.88
C ALA A 45 -4.91 16.68 4.35
N LEU A 46 -4.48 15.62 3.65
CA LEU A 46 -4.62 15.52 2.20
C LEU A 46 -5.72 14.52 1.80
N PRO A 47 -6.50 14.83 0.75
CA PRO A 47 -7.52 13.93 0.23
C PRO A 47 -6.89 12.60 -0.18
N GLY A 48 -7.57 11.49 0.11
CA GLY A 48 -7.11 10.14 -0.24
C GLY A 48 -6.04 9.55 0.70
N ARG A 49 -5.54 10.30 1.71
CA ARG A 49 -4.53 9.83 2.68
C ARG A 49 -3.32 9.17 2.00
N PRO A 50 -2.48 9.95 1.28
CA PRO A 50 -1.31 9.43 0.60
C PRO A 50 -0.33 8.73 1.55
N ASP A 51 0.26 7.63 1.06
CA ASP A 51 1.23 6.83 1.82
C ASP A 51 2.53 7.60 2.06
N LEU A 52 3.01 8.29 1.02
CA LEU A 52 4.24 9.07 1.06
C LEU A 52 4.01 10.47 0.51
N VAL A 53 4.42 11.47 1.29
CA VAL A 53 4.34 12.87 0.89
C VAL A 53 5.73 13.48 0.81
N PHE A 54 5.98 14.20 -0.28
CA PHE A 54 7.23 14.88 -0.58
C PHE A 54 7.01 16.39 -0.66
N PRO A 55 7.00 17.12 0.48
CA PRO A 55 6.69 18.55 0.49
C PRO A 55 7.63 19.38 -0.39
N LYS A 56 8.93 19.04 -0.40
CA LYS A 56 9.96 19.70 -1.22
C LYS A 56 9.64 19.65 -2.71
N TYR A 57 9.04 18.55 -3.16
CA TYR A 57 8.75 18.28 -4.57
C TYR A 57 7.29 18.51 -4.93
N ARG A 58 6.45 18.93 -3.96
CA ARG A 58 4.99 19.04 -4.10
C ARG A 58 4.36 17.78 -4.71
N ALA A 59 4.90 16.62 -4.33
CA ALA A 59 4.50 15.32 -4.89
C ALA A 59 3.98 14.38 -3.80
N VAL A 60 3.08 13.48 -4.19
CA VAL A 60 2.54 12.41 -3.35
C VAL A 60 2.65 11.08 -4.08
N VAL A 61 2.83 10.00 -3.33
CA VAL A 61 2.88 8.64 -3.88
C VAL A 61 1.90 7.76 -3.12
N PHE A 62 1.10 7.02 -3.88
CA PHE A 62 0.19 6.00 -3.40
C PHE A 62 0.75 4.62 -3.74
N VAL A 63 0.76 3.72 -2.76
CA VAL A 63 1.20 2.33 -2.91
C VAL A 63 -0.04 1.44 -2.91
N HIS A 64 -0.56 1.18 -4.10
CA HIS A 64 -1.78 0.41 -4.27
C HIS A 64 -1.50 -1.08 -4.46
N GLY A 65 -2.17 -1.92 -3.67
CA GLY A 65 -2.20 -3.36 -3.92
C GLY A 65 -3.03 -3.66 -5.17
N CYS A 66 -2.47 -4.43 -6.10
CA CYS A 66 -3.12 -4.73 -7.39
C CYS A 66 -4.50 -5.37 -7.22
N PHE A 67 -4.66 -6.25 -6.22
CA PHE A 67 -5.91 -6.97 -5.94
C PHE A 67 -7.04 -6.03 -5.51
N TRP A 68 -6.72 -5.00 -4.72
CA TRP A 68 -7.72 -4.07 -4.15
C TRP A 68 -8.03 -2.90 -5.08
N HIS A 69 -7.06 -2.48 -5.89
CA HIS A 69 -7.18 -1.28 -6.72
C HIS A 69 -7.37 -1.57 -8.22
N GLY A 70 -7.51 -2.85 -8.61
CA GLY A 70 -7.86 -3.23 -9.97
C GLY A 70 -6.84 -2.73 -11.00
N HIS A 71 -5.57 -3.09 -10.82
CA HIS A 71 -4.51 -2.69 -11.74
C HIS A 71 -4.75 -3.28 -13.13
N LEU A 72 -4.83 -2.41 -14.15
CA LEU A 72 -4.98 -2.80 -15.55
C LEU A 72 -3.79 -3.69 -15.96
N ASP A 73 -4.07 -4.76 -16.69
CA ASP A 73 -3.10 -5.78 -17.14
C ASP A 73 -2.40 -6.58 -16.02
N CYS A 74 -2.94 -6.59 -14.81
CA CYS A 74 -2.42 -7.42 -13.74
C CYS A 74 -3.03 -8.83 -13.79
N ARG A 75 -2.19 -9.86 -13.99
CA ARG A 75 -2.56 -11.27 -13.79
C ARG A 75 -2.46 -11.61 -12.31
N ILE A 76 -3.55 -11.45 -11.57
CA ILE A 76 -3.66 -11.78 -10.13
C ILE A 76 -4.34 -13.13 -9.95
#